data_AF-A0A972D5X6-F1
#
_entry.id   AF-A0A972D5X6-F1
#
_cell.length_a   1.000
_cell.length_b   1.000
_cell.length_c   1.000
_cell.angle_alpha   90.00
_cell.angle_beta   90.00
_cell.angle_gamma   90.00
#
_symmetry.space_group_name_H-M   'P 1'
#
loop_
_entity.id
_entity.type
_entity.pdbx_description
1 polymer ?
#
loop_
_entity_poly.entity_id
_entity_poly.type
_entity_poly.pdbx_seq_one_letter_code
_entity_poly.pdbx_strand_id
1 'polypeptide(L)'
;MDRILALAAAGFLFFLLFFVILFLNRKRLFSWFLGRSVSTAAALFRTVARRAGEDQPRWVLVPGPGTGRQLGLVLKRQGEKVAVFLPAAPSLLPGQLVFFPEHALSPLPGLTLEEGIATLLLLWEEKKPDLLMKILT
;
A
#
# COMPACT_ATOMS: atom_id res chain seq x y z
N MET A 1 -47.39 -26.93 2.50
CA MET A 1 -46.43 -26.38 3.49
C MET A 1 -45.02 -26.87 3.19
N ASP A 2 -44.85 -28.13 2.81
CA ASP A 2 -43.54 -28.78 2.61
C ASP A 2 -42.68 -28.19 1.50
N ARG A 3 -43.29 -27.71 0.40
CA ARG A 3 -42.55 -27.08 -0.72
C ARG A 3 -41.88 -25.76 -0.34
N ILE A 4 -42.51 -24.99 0.55
CA ILE A 4 -41.97 -23.71 1.03
C ILE A 4 -40.79 -23.97 1.98
N LEU A 5 -40.94 -24.97 2.86
CA LEU A 5 -39.88 -25.41 3.78
C LEU A 5 -38.68 -26.00 3.02
N ALA A 6 -38.92 -26.78 1.96
CA ALA A 6 -37.87 -27.30 1.09
C ALA A 6 -37.15 -26.19 0.31
N LEU A 7 -37.87 -25.19 -0.20
CA LEU A 7 -37.26 -24.03 -0.87
C LEU A 7 -36.43 -23.19 0.11
N ALA A 8 -36.92 -22.96 1.32
CA ALA A 8 -36.20 -22.23 2.36
C ALA A 8 -34.92 -22.98 2.79
N ALA A 9 -35.01 -24.30 2.98
CA ALA A 9 -33.86 -25.14 3.29
C ALA A 9 -32.82 -25.15 2.16
N ALA A 10 -33.26 -25.27 0.90
CA ALA A 10 -32.37 -25.21 -0.26
C ALA A 10 -31.69 -23.83 -0.39
N GLY A 11 -32.43 -22.74 -0.17
CA GLY A 11 -31.87 -21.38 -0.18
C GLY A 11 -30.85 -21.16 0.94
N PHE A 12 -31.12 -21.67 2.14
CA PHE A 12 -30.19 -21.61 3.27
C PHE A 12 -28.92 -22.44 3.00
N LEU A 13 -29.06 -23.63 2.43
CA LEU A 13 -27.92 -24.48 2.06
C LEU A 13 -27.05 -23.81 0.99
N PHE A 14 -27.67 -23.17 0.00
CA PHE A 14 -26.96 -22.39 -1.02
C PHE A 14 -26.20 -21.21 -0.42
N PHE A 15 -26.83 -20.48 0.51
CA PHE A 15 -26.20 -19.36 1.23
C PHE A 15 -24.99 -19.83 2.04
N LEU A 16 -25.10 -20.95 2.77
CA LEU A 16 -23.96 -21.52 3.50
C LEU A 16 -22.83 -21.96 2.56
N LEU A 17 -23.16 -22.64 1.45
CA LEU A 17 -22.17 -23.06 0.47
C LEU A 17 -21.41 -21.86 -0.10
N PHE A 18 -22.12 -20.77 -0.42
CA PHE A 18 -21.53 -19.52 -0.87
C PHE A 18 -20.54 -18.95 0.16
N PHE A 19 -20.91 -18.89 1.44
CA PHE A 19 -20.02 -18.43 2.50
C PHE A 19 -18.79 -19.34 2.71
N VAL A 20 -18.97 -20.66 2.61
CA VAL A 20 -17.85 -21.62 2.69
C VAL A 20 -16.88 -21.39 1.53
N ILE A 21 -17.38 -21.20 0.31
CA ILE A 21 -16.55 -20.89 -0.86
C ILE A 21 -15.80 -19.57 -0.66
N LEU A 22 -16.46 -18.53 -0.17
CA LEU A 22 -15.80 -17.24 0.15
C LEU A 22 -14.72 -17.42 1.22
N PHE A 23 -15.00 -18.18 2.29
CA PHE A 23 -14.06 -18.40 3.38
C PHE A 23 -12.84 -19.22 2.94
N LEU A 24 -13.04 -20.26 2.13
CA LEU A 24 -11.96 -21.06 1.55
C LEU A 24 -11.10 -20.22 0.58
N ASN A 25 -11.72 -19.31 -0.16
CA ASN A 25 -11.02 -18.42 -1.09
C ASN A 25 -10.58 -17.09 -0.45
N ARG A 26 -10.75 -16.90 0.87
CA ARG A 26 -10.54 -15.59 1.52
C ARG A 26 -9.16 -15.02 1.28
N LYS A 27 -8.11 -15.85 1.30
CA LYS A 27 -6.73 -15.43 1.04
C LYS A 27 -6.53 -14.93 -0.39
N ARG A 28 -7.15 -15.62 -1.35
CA ARG A 28 -7.09 -15.27 -2.77
C ARG A 28 -7.88 -13.99 -3.06
N LEU A 29 -9.08 -13.88 -2.48
CA LEU A 29 -9.94 -12.69 -2.55
C LEU A 29 -9.25 -11.49 -1.92
N PHE A 30 -8.63 -11.66 -0.75
CA PHE A 30 -7.88 -10.63 -0.06
C PHE A 30 -6.66 -10.18 -0.87
N SER A 31 -5.84 -11.12 -1.36
CA SER A 31 -4.69 -10.79 -2.22
C SER A 31 -5.12 -10.06 -3.51
N TRP A 32 -6.26 -10.42 -4.07
CA TRP A 32 -6.81 -9.77 -5.26
C TRP A 32 -7.32 -8.36 -4.95
N PHE A 33 -8.04 -8.19 -3.85
CA PHE A 33 -8.52 -6.89 -3.37
C PHE A 33 -7.35 -5.97 -3.06
N LEU A 34 -6.35 -6.46 -2.34
CA LEU A 34 -5.14 -5.72 -2.00
C LEU A 34 -4.34 -5.35 -3.25
N GLY A 35 -4.19 -6.26 -4.22
CA GLY A 35 -3.54 -5.95 -5.49
C GLY A 35 -4.24 -4.83 -6.26
N ARG A 36 -5.59 -4.82 -6.27
CA ARG A 36 -6.36 -3.72 -6.83
C ARG A 36 -6.16 -2.42 -6.04
N SER A 37 -6.21 -2.46 -4.72
CA SER A 37 -6.00 -1.28 -3.87
C SER A 37 -4.60 -0.68 -4.06
N VAL A 38 -3.56 -1.51 -4.13
CA VAL A 38 -2.18 -1.08 -4.42
C VAL A 38 -2.10 -0.39 -5.79
N SER A 39 -2.71 -0.99 -6.82
CA SER A 39 -2.76 -0.40 -8.16
C SER A 39 -3.48 0.95 -8.18
N THR A 40 -4.64 1.05 -7.52
CA THR A 40 -5.39 2.31 -7.42
C THR A 40 -4.61 3.37 -6.66
N ALA A 41 -4.00 3.02 -5.52
CA ALA A 41 -3.15 3.92 -4.77
C ALA A 41 -1.94 4.38 -5.59
N ALA A 42 -1.30 3.49 -6.35
CA ALA A 42 -0.18 3.83 -7.22
C ALA A 42 -0.58 4.84 -8.30
N ALA A 43 -1.76 4.66 -8.89
CA ALA A 43 -2.31 5.63 -9.84
C ALA A 43 -2.52 7.01 -9.18
N LEU A 44 -3.12 7.04 -7.98
CA LEU A 44 -3.31 8.28 -7.22
C LEU A 44 -1.97 8.96 -6.90
N PHE A 45 -0.98 8.21 -6.43
CA PHE A 45 0.36 8.74 -6.15
C PHE A 45 1.04 9.30 -7.39
N ARG A 46 0.96 8.60 -8.54
CA ARG A 46 1.45 9.13 -9.83
C ARG A 46 0.75 10.43 -10.21
N THR A 47 -0.57 10.51 -10.04
CA THR A 47 -1.32 11.74 -10.33
C THR A 47 -0.89 12.89 -9.43
N VAL A 48 -0.70 12.64 -8.13
CA VAL A 48 -0.22 13.66 -7.18
C VAL A 48 1.20 14.11 -7.52
N ALA A 49 2.10 13.16 -7.80
CA ALA A 49 3.49 13.47 -8.20
C ALA A 49 3.54 14.32 -9.48
N ARG A 50 2.79 13.93 -10.52
CA ARG A 50 2.70 14.71 -11.77
C ARG A 50 2.16 16.12 -11.53
N ARG A 51 1.13 16.26 -10.69
CA ARG A 51 0.61 17.59 -10.30
C ARG A 51 1.64 18.43 -9.53
N ALA A 52 2.53 17.79 -8.78
CA ALA A 52 3.63 18.47 -8.09
C ALA A 52 4.81 18.83 -9.03
N GLY A 53 4.84 18.24 -10.24
CA GLY A 53 5.90 18.43 -11.24
C GLY A 53 6.98 17.35 -11.22
N GLU A 54 6.68 16.16 -10.67
CA GLU A 54 7.55 14.99 -10.67
C GLU A 54 6.94 13.87 -11.52
N ASP A 55 7.59 13.56 -12.63
CA ASP A 55 7.15 12.51 -13.56
C ASP A 55 7.56 11.11 -13.09
N GLN A 56 8.60 11.01 -12.25
CA GLN A 56 9.16 9.75 -11.78
C GLN A 56 9.27 9.75 -10.25
N PRO A 57 8.14 9.62 -9.52
CA PRO A 57 8.19 9.55 -8.07
C PRO A 57 8.98 8.34 -7.62
N ARG A 58 9.94 8.57 -6.72
CA ARG A 58 10.84 7.53 -6.20
C ARG A 58 10.76 7.42 -4.69
N TRP A 59 10.92 6.21 -4.18
CA TRP A 59 10.98 5.94 -2.75
C TRP A 59 12.34 6.34 -2.18
N VAL A 60 12.31 6.95 -1.00
CA VAL A 60 13.47 7.35 -0.21
C VAL A 60 13.23 6.96 1.25
N LEU A 61 14.30 6.66 1.98
CA LEU A 61 14.26 6.68 3.43
C LEU A 61 14.63 8.08 3.91
N VAL A 62 13.82 8.61 4.82
CA VAL A 62 14.05 9.87 5.51
C VAL A 62 14.30 9.63 7.00
N PRO A 63 15.02 10.52 7.69
CA PRO A 63 15.09 10.48 9.14
C PRO A 63 13.69 10.71 9.74
N GLY A 64 13.25 9.78 10.59
CA GLY A 64 12.02 9.88 11.37
C GLY A 64 12.29 10.35 12.80
N PRO A 65 11.25 10.49 13.63
CA PRO A 65 11.42 10.78 15.05
C PRO A 65 12.23 9.67 15.75
N GLY A 66 13.27 10.08 16.50
CA GLY A 66 14.19 9.18 17.18
C GLY A 66 15.31 8.65 16.27
N THR A 67 15.61 7.35 16.38
CA THR A 67 16.61 6.64 15.54
C THR A 67 15.99 5.95 14.33
N GLY A 68 14.68 6.08 14.13
CA GLY A 68 13.94 5.40 13.06
C GLY A 68 14.12 6.06 11.70
N ARG A 69 14.15 5.24 10.64
CA ARG A 69 13.98 5.71 9.25
C ARG A 69 12.53 5.49 8.82
N GLN A 70 11.99 6.44 8.07
CA GLN A 70 10.64 6.35 7.51
C GLN A 70 10.70 6.30 5.99
N LEU A 71 9.78 5.54 5.40
CA LEU A 71 9.63 5.45 3.96
C LEU A 71 8.85 6.68 3.45
N GLY A 72 9.46 7.43 2.54
CA GLY A 72 8.90 8.63 1.93
C GLY A 72 8.95 8.59 0.41
N LEU A 73 8.03 9.29 -0.24
CA LEU A 73 7.95 9.40 -1.70
C LEU A 73 8.37 10.79 -2.14
N VAL A 74 9.39 10.88 -2.99
CA VAL A 74 9.81 12.16 -3.58
C VAL A 74 8.74 12.66 -4.55
N LEU A 75 8.30 13.91 -4.36
CA LEU A 75 7.28 14.56 -5.18
C LEU A 75 7.77 15.77 -5.97
N LYS A 76 8.90 16.39 -5.57
CA LYS A 76 9.48 17.53 -6.27
C LYS A 76 10.87 17.86 -5.75
N ARG A 77 11.79 18.29 -6.63
CA ARG A 77 13.02 19.00 -6.21
C ARG A 77 12.79 20.52 -6.28
N GLN A 78 13.18 21.24 -5.24
CA GLN A 78 13.13 22.71 -5.16
C GLN A 78 14.48 23.23 -4.63
N GLY A 79 15.39 23.53 -5.55
CA GLY A 79 16.77 23.91 -5.20
C GLY A 79 17.52 22.75 -4.53
N GLU A 80 18.11 23.01 -3.37
CA GLU A 80 18.83 22.01 -2.56
C GLU A 80 17.92 21.10 -1.71
N LYS A 81 16.61 21.43 -1.65
CA LYS A 81 15.62 20.68 -0.88
C LYS A 81 14.72 19.86 -1.80
N VAL A 82 14.27 18.74 -1.28
CA VAL A 82 13.38 17.81 -1.94
C VAL A 82 12.11 17.69 -1.11
N ALA A 83 10.96 17.90 -1.76
CA ALA A 83 9.66 17.66 -1.18
C ALA A 83 9.41 16.15 -1.15
N VAL A 84 9.26 15.61 0.06
CA VAL A 84 9.00 14.20 0.31
C VAL A 84 7.66 14.06 1.00
N PHE A 85 6.80 13.23 0.44
CA PHE A 85 5.55 12.82 1.05
C PHE A 85 5.76 11.60 1.95
N LEU A 86 5.38 11.72 3.22
CA LEU A 86 5.48 10.71 4.26
C LEU A 86 4.08 10.12 4.52
N PRO A 87 3.75 8.95 3.96
CA PRO A 87 2.49 8.27 4.24
C PRO A 87 2.43 7.79 5.70
N ALA A 88 1.25 7.88 6.31
CA ALA A 88 1.02 7.47 7.70
C ALA A 88 0.41 6.05 7.79
N ALA A 89 1.22 5.00 7.81
CA ALA A 89 0.69 3.63 7.95
C ALA A 89 -0.22 3.50 9.21
N PRO A 90 -1.36 2.75 9.15
CA PRO A 90 -1.81 1.91 8.03
C PRO A 90 -2.58 2.65 6.93
N SER A 91 -2.87 3.94 7.09
CA SER A 91 -3.61 4.77 6.13
C SER A 91 -2.68 5.64 5.28
N LEU A 92 -2.54 5.32 3.99
CA LEU A 92 -1.68 6.12 3.08
C LEU A 92 -2.02 7.62 3.08
N LEU A 93 -3.25 7.96 3.46
CA LEU A 93 -3.75 9.33 3.63
C LEU A 93 -4.52 9.46 4.96
N PRO A 94 -4.38 10.59 5.68
CA PRO A 94 -3.51 11.73 5.35
C PRO A 94 -2.03 11.42 5.63
N GLY A 95 -1.16 11.82 4.70
CA GLY A 95 0.29 11.81 4.92
C GLY A 95 0.83 13.22 5.11
N GLN A 96 2.11 13.35 5.42
CA GLN A 96 2.78 14.63 5.64
C GLN A 96 3.67 14.99 4.45
N LEU A 97 3.68 16.26 4.02
CA LEU A 97 4.64 16.75 3.04
C LEU A 97 5.75 17.49 3.78
N VAL A 98 6.98 16.99 3.68
CA VAL A 98 8.14 17.54 4.40
C VAL A 98 9.28 17.79 3.41
N PHE A 99 10.02 18.88 3.61
CA PHE A 99 11.18 19.21 2.79
C PHE A 99 12.46 18.75 3.47
N PHE A 100 13.18 17.85 2.83
CA PHE A 100 14.48 17.38 3.29
C PHE A 100 15.59 17.91 2.38
N PRO A 101 16.80 18.18 2.91
CA PRO A 101 17.94 18.41 2.06
C PRO A 101 18.31 17.10 1.34
N GLU A 102 18.79 17.19 0.11
CA GLU A 102 18.99 15.99 -0.72
C GLU A 102 19.96 14.96 -0.11
N HIS A 103 21.00 15.42 0.61
CA HIS A 103 21.97 14.54 1.28
C HIS A 103 21.38 13.74 2.46
N ALA A 104 20.23 14.15 3.00
CA ALA A 104 19.57 13.43 4.10
C ALA A 104 18.67 12.27 3.59
N LEU A 105 18.54 12.14 2.26
CA LEU A 105 17.72 11.12 1.63
C LEU A 105 18.55 9.89 1.27
N SER A 106 18.08 8.70 1.64
CA SER A 106 18.64 7.44 1.13
C SER A 106 17.70 6.88 0.06
N PRO A 107 18.03 6.98 -1.24
CA PRO A 107 17.17 6.49 -2.32
C PRO A 107 17.06 4.97 -2.31
N LEU A 108 15.88 4.46 -2.67
CA LEU A 108 15.60 3.03 -2.81
C LEU A 108 15.30 2.68 -4.28
N PRO A 109 16.32 2.67 -5.16
CA PRO A 109 16.12 2.50 -6.60
C PRO A 109 15.54 1.12 -6.99
N GLY A 110 15.72 0.11 -6.14
CA GLY A 110 15.17 -1.24 -6.36
C GLY A 110 13.71 -1.43 -5.92
N LEU A 111 13.06 -0.37 -5.41
CA LEU A 111 11.69 -0.41 -4.92
C LEU A 111 10.75 0.35 -5.87
N THR A 112 9.89 -0.39 -6.55
CA THR A 112 8.85 0.20 -7.40
C THR A 112 7.79 0.94 -6.58
N LEU A 113 7.01 1.80 -7.24
CA LEU A 113 5.94 2.55 -6.57
C LEU A 113 4.95 1.59 -5.88
N GLU A 114 4.51 0.59 -6.62
CA GLU A 114 3.59 -0.46 -6.17
C GLU A 114 4.18 -1.30 -5.03
N GLU A 115 5.46 -1.66 -5.08
CA GLU A 115 6.12 -2.40 -3.98
C GLU A 115 6.21 -1.57 -2.70
N GLY A 116 6.51 -0.27 -2.78
CA GLY A 116 6.54 0.58 -1.59
C GLY A 116 5.15 0.84 -1.00
N ILE A 117 4.12 1.00 -1.84
CA ILE A 117 2.72 1.05 -1.37
C ILE A 117 2.32 -0.26 -0.72
N ALA A 118 2.64 -1.39 -1.37
CA ALA A 118 2.39 -2.70 -0.83
C ALA A 118 3.10 -2.87 0.52
N THR A 119 4.33 -2.38 0.65
CA THR A 119 5.09 -2.39 1.91
C THR A 119 4.36 -1.62 3.01
N LEU A 120 3.85 -0.41 2.72
CA LEU A 120 3.10 0.39 3.69
C LEU A 120 1.76 -0.24 4.10
N LEU A 121 1.10 -0.93 3.17
CA LEU A 121 -0.18 -1.61 3.43
C LEU A 121 -0.02 -3.00 4.07
N LEU A 122 1.10 -3.69 3.81
CA LEU A 122 1.36 -5.08 4.23
C LEU A 122 2.25 -5.20 5.47
N LEU A 123 3.06 -4.19 5.81
CA LEU A 123 3.92 -4.21 7.01
C LEU A 123 3.14 -4.39 8.32
N TRP A 124 1.81 -4.32 8.28
CA TRP A 124 0.96 -4.58 9.43
C TRP A 124 0.64 -6.06 9.68
N GLU A 125 0.75 -6.96 8.69
CA GLU A 125 0.17 -8.32 8.82
C GLU A 125 1.18 -9.49 8.69
N GLU A 126 2.48 -9.22 8.84
CA GLU A 126 3.57 -10.15 8.51
C GLU A 126 3.61 -10.52 7.01
N LYS A 127 4.80 -10.93 6.53
CA LYS A 127 5.07 -11.43 5.17
C LYS A 127 5.34 -10.35 4.12
N LYS A 128 6.59 -9.90 4.10
CA LYS A 128 7.45 -9.95 2.90
C LYS A 128 8.89 -9.66 3.32
N PRO A 129 9.63 -10.66 3.85
CA PRO A 129 11.03 -10.49 4.24
C PRO A 129 11.88 -9.96 3.10
N ASP A 130 11.57 -10.32 1.84
CA ASP A 130 12.31 -9.83 0.67
C ASP A 130 12.16 -8.32 0.45
N LEU A 131 10.99 -7.74 0.72
CA LEU A 131 10.79 -6.29 0.63
C LEU A 131 11.46 -5.55 1.79
N LEU A 132 11.43 -6.13 2.98
CA LEU A 132 12.20 -5.62 4.12
C LEU A 132 13.70 -5.66 3.85
N MET A 133 14.20 -6.76 3.29
CA MET A 133 15.62 -6.90 2.92
C MET A 133 16.03 -5.84 1.89
N LYS A 134 15.21 -5.58 0.85
CA LYS A 134 15.46 -4.50 -0.12
C LYS A 134 15.51 -3.10 0.50
N ILE A 135 14.89 -2.89 1.66
CA ILE A 135 14.88 -1.59 2.37
C ILE A 135 16.05 -1.49 3.37
N LEU A 136 16.54 -2.63 3.88
CA LEU A 136 17.57 -2.70 4.92
C LEU A 136 19.00 -2.84 4.38
N THR A 137 19.18 -3.30 3.13
CA THR A 137 20.48 -3.26 2.39
C THR A 137 20.71 -1.90 1.76
#